data_AF-A0A392RTK8-F1
#
_entry.id   AF-A0A392RTK8-F1
#
_cell.length_a   1.000
_cell.length_b   1.000
_cell.length_c   1.000
_cell.angle_alpha   90.00
_cell.angle_beta   90.00
_cell.angle_gamma   90.00
#
_symmetry.space_group_name_H-M   'P 1'
#
loop_
_entity.id
_entity.type
_entity.pdbx_description
1 polymer ?
#
loop_
_entity_poly.entity_id
_entity_poly.type
_entity_poly.pdbx_seq_one_letter_code
_entity_poly.pdbx_strand_id
1 'polypeptide(L)' 'MRKAVELGYFKGIQIGEPGIVVSHLQYADDTLFIGETCVENLWCMKAILRWFELISGLKVKFHKSKLYGINLE' A
#
# COMPACT_ATOMS: atom_id res chain seq x y z
N MET A 1 7.32 -0.28 -1.47
CA MET A 1 6.59 0.37 -0.36
C MET A 1 7.49 1.12 0.61
N ARG A 2 8.47 0.47 1.29
CA ARG A 2 9.36 1.16 2.26
C ARG A 2 9.91 2.50 1.76
N LYS A 3 10.46 2.53 0.54
CA LYS A 3 10.98 3.76 -0.07
C LYS A 3 9.92 4.85 -0.31
N ALA A 4 8.69 4.45 -0.66
CA ALA A 4 7.60 5.41 -0.85
C ALA A 4 7.18 6.05 0.48
N VAL A 5 7.28 5.31 1.59
CA VAL A 5 7.06 5.84 2.95
C VAL A 5 8.19 6.77 3.36
N GLU A 6 9.45 6.35 3.18
CA GLU A 6 10.63 7.19 3.47
C GLU A 6 10.61 8.52 2.72
N LEU A 7 10.11 8.53 1.48
CA LEU A 7 10.00 9.73 0.65
C LEU A 7 8.70 10.51 0.88
N GLY A 8 7.82 10.06 1.78
CA GLY A 8 6.54 10.72 2.08
C GLY A 8 5.45 10.59 1.01
N TYR A 9 5.67 9.79 -0.05
CA TYR A 9 4.67 9.53 -1.08
C TYR A 9 3.55 8.60 -0.60
N PHE A 10 3.80 7.80 0.44
CA PHE A 10 2.81 6.93 1.05
C PHE A 10 2.85 7.07 2.58
N LYS A 11 1.70 7.40 3.17
CA LYS A 11 1.51 7.56 4.61
C LYS A 11 1.01 6.26 5.21
N GLY A 12 1.90 5.49 5.83
CA GLY A 12 1.56 4.28 6.59
C GLY A 12 0.89 4.62 7.94
N ILE A 13 0.43 3.59 8.65
CA ILE A 13 -0.18 3.74 9.97
C ILE A 13 0.87 3.45 11.05
N GLN A 14 0.98 4.34 12.04
CA GLN A 14 1.80 4.10 13.22
C GLN A 14 1.08 3.15 14.18
N ILE A 15 1.77 2.12 14.65
CA ILE A 15 1.20 1.10 15.55
C ILE A 15 2.01 1.03 16.84
N GLY A 16 1.33 1.21 17.98
CA GLY A 16 1.96 1.08 19.29
C GLY A 16 2.98 2.19 19.56
N GLU A 17 4.22 1.80 19.82
CA GLU A 17 5.30 2.73 20.16
C GLU A 17 5.68 3.67 18.99
N PRO A 18 6.11 4.90 19.28
CA PRO A 18 6.65 5.81 18.28
C PRO A 18 7.75 5.20 17.43
N GLY A 19 7.62 5.31 16.10
CA GLY A 19 8.60 4.84 15.12
C GLY A 19 8.24 3.53 14.42
N ILE A 20 7.25 2.78 14.89
CA ILE A 20 6.76 1.59 14.19
C ILE A 20 5.64 2.00 13.22
N VAL A 21 6.00 2.13 11.94
CA VAL A 21 5.06 2.45 10.86
C VAL A 21 4.82 1.24 9.97
N VAL A 22 3.58 0.79 9.88
CA VAL A 22 3.15 -0.29 8.99
C VAL A 22 2.51 0.31 7.75
N SER A 23 3.04 -0.08 6.58
CA SER A 23 2.53 0.36 5.27
C SER A 23 2.06 -0.77 4.37
N HIS A 24 2.57 -1.98 4.61
CA HIS A 24 2.28 -3.16 3.81
C HIS A 24 2.61 -4.44 4.59
N LEU A 25 1.90 -5.52 4.27
CA LEU A 25 2.18 -6.88 4.71
C LEU A 25 2.20 -7.78 3.48
N GLN A 26 3.27 -8.55 3.30
CA GLN A 26 3.44 -9.44 2.16
C GLN A 26 3.36 -10.90 2.63
N TYR A 27 2.51 -11.67 1.95
CA TYR A 27 2.40 -13.11 2.05
C TYR A 27 2.80 -13.73 0.70
N ALA A 28 2.75 -15.06 0.58
CA ALA A 28 3.16 -15.75 -0.65
C ALA A 28 2.38 -15.28 -1.88
N ASP A 29 1.05 -15.25 -1.78
CA ASP A 29 0.16 -14.91 -2.89
C ASP A 29 -0.53 -13.54 -2.75
N ASP A 30 -0.56 -12.99 -1.54
CA ASP A 30 -1.34 -11.79 -1.21
C ASP A 30 -0.45 -10.68 -0.64
N THR A 31 -0.76 -9.44 -1.00
CA THR A 31 -0.15 -8.25 -0.40
C THR A 31 -1.23 -7.32 0.11
N LEU A 32 -1.16 -6.99 1.39
CA LEU A 32 -2.03 -6.01 2.04
C LEU A 32 -1.32 -4.67 2.09
N PHE A 33 -2.00 -3.59 1.67
CA PHE A 33 -1.54 -2.22 1.85
C PHE A 33 -2.35 -1.57 2.99
N ILE A 34 -1.67 -0.88 3.89
CA ILE A 34 -2.26 -0.25 5.07
C ILE A 34 -1.74 1.19 5.13
N GLY A 35 -2.63 2.17 5.14
CA GLY A 35 -2.25 3.57 5.17
C GLY A 35 -3.41 4.47 5.55
N GLU A 36 -3.13 5.75 5.73
CA GLU A 36 -4.15 6.77 5.94
C GLU A 36 -5.15 6.83 4.77
N THR A 37 -6.40 7.17 5.08
CA THR A 37 -7.46 7.38 4.10
C THR A 37 -7.23 8.70 3.35
N CYS A 38 -6.33 8.67 2.37
CA CYS A 38 -6.07 9.82 1.51
C CYS A 38 -5.91 9.39 0.04
N VAL A 39 -6.24 10.32 -0.86
CA VAL A 39 -6.23 10.08 -2.30
C VAL A 39 -4.80 9.86 -2.81
N GLU A 40 -3.82 10.53 -2.18
CA GLU A 40 -2.39 10.40 -2.45
C GLU A 40 -1.90 8.97 -2.22
N ASN A 41 -2.31 8.32 -1.12
CA ASN A 41 -1.97 6.92 -0.85
C ASN A 41 -2.53 5.98 -1.92
N LEU A 42 -3.77 6.21 -2.37
CA LEU A 42 -4.39 5.41 -3.43
C LEU A 42 -3.64 5.56 -4.76
N TRP A 43 -3.25 6.78 -5.13
CA TRP A 43 -2.44 7.03 -6.32
C TRP A 43 -1.06 6.40 -6.23
N CYS A 44 -0.38 6.55 -5.10
CA CYS A 44 0.93 5.94 -4.87
C CYS A 44 0.86 4.41 -4.98
N MET A 45 -0.13 3.79 -4.32
CA MET A 45 -0.36 2.34 -4.40
C MET A 45 -0.61 1.88 -5.84
N LYS A 46 -1.50 2.58 -6.57
CA LYS A 46 -1.80 2.25 -7.97
C LYS A 46 -0.57 2.38 -8.86
N ALA A 47 0.22 3.43 -8.68
CA ALA A 47 1.46 3.63 -9.42
C ALA A 47 2.45 2.49 -9.15
N ILE A 48 2.69 2.14 -7.89
CA ILE A 48 3.60 1.06 -7.50
C ILE A 48 3.17 -0.29 -8.10
N LEU A 49 1.88 -0.62 -8.02
CA LEU A 49 1.35 -1.85 -8.62
C LEU A 49 1.51 -1.85 -10.14
N ARG A 50 1.34 -0.70 -10.80
CA ARG A 50 1.55 -0.59 -12.24
C ARG A 50 3.02 -0.77 -12.62
N TRP A 51 3.94 -0.16 -11.88
CA TRP A 51 5.37 -0.36 -12.07
C TRP A 51 5.78 -1.81 -11.84
N PHE A 52 5.24 -2.44 -10.80
CA PHE A 52 5.47 -3.86 -10.55
C PHE A 52 5.04 -4.72 -11.75
N GLU A 53 3.86 -4.50 -12.31
CA GLU A 53 3.38 -5.24 -13.49
C GLU A 53 4.30 -5.06 -14.70
N LEU A 54 4.76 -3.82 -14.95
CA LEU A 54 5.67 -3.51 -16.06
C LEU A 54 7.05 -4.15 -15.90
N ILE A 55 7.60 -4.14 -14.69
CA ILE A 55 8.97 -4.60 -14.43
C ILE A 55 9.02 -6.13 -14.28
N SER A 56 8.05 -6.72 -13.59
CA SER A 56 8.01 -8.17 -13.36
C SER A 56 7.45 -8.96 -14.54
N GLY A 57 6.71 -8.32 -15.44
CA GLY A 57 5.92 -8.99 -16.48
C GLY A 57 4.70 -9.74 -15.94
N LEU A 58 4.41 -9.65 -14.64
CA LEU A 58 3.25 -10.28 -14.01
C LEU A 58 2.03 -9.36 -14.04
N LYS A 59 0.85 -9.92 -14.29
CA LYS A 59 -0.39 -9.14 -14.30
C LYS A 59 -0.98 -9.01 -12.89
N VAL A 60 -1.16 -7.77 -12.42
CA VAL A 60 -1.85 -7.51 -11.14
C VAL A 60 -3.35 -7.80 -11.30
N LYS A 61 -3.89 -8.69 -10.47
CA LYS A 61 -5.30 -9.10 -10.52
C LYS A 61 -6.19 -8.16 -9.71
N PHE A 62 -6.41 -6.94 -10.20
CA PHE A 62 -7.26 -5.94 -9.50
C PHE A 62 -8.67 -6.42 -9.17
N HIS A 63 -9.26 -7.32 -9.97
CA HIS A 63 -10.58 -7.91 -9.70
C HIS A 63 -10.60 -8.81 -8.45
N LYS A 64 -9.43 -9.29 -8.00
CA LYS A 64 -9.27 -10.04 -6.73
C LYS A 64 -8.85 -9.13 -5.58
N SER A 65 -8.43 -7.90 -5.87
CA SER A 65 -8.08 -6.90 -4.86
C SER A 65 -9.33 -6.25 -4.30
N LYS A 66 -9.33 -5.96 -3.01
CA LYS A 66 -10.43 -5.28 -2.32
C LYS A 66 -9.90 -4.08 -1.55
N LEU A 67 -10.63 -2.97 -1.59
CA LEU A 67 -10.34 -1.77 -0.82
C LEU A 67 -11.37 -1.67 0.31
N TYR A 68 -10.89 -1.42 1.52
CA TYR A 68 -11.71 -1.33 2.71
C TYR A 68 -11.44 0.00 3.41
N GLY A 69 -12.51 0.69 3.79
CA GLY A 69 -12.44 1.79 4.75
C GLY A 69 -12.54 1.24 6.16
N ILE A 70 -11.63 1.64 7.03
CA ILE A 70 -11.64 1.28 8.45
C ILE A 70 -11.81 2.57 9.23
N ASN A 71 -12.79 2.63 10.14
CA ASN A 71 -13.10 3.83 10.92
C ASN A 71 -13.34 5.08 10.05
N LEU A 72 -14.12 4.93 8.98
CA LEU A 72 -14.65 6.08 8.25
C LEU A 72 -15.85 6.61 9.03
N GLU A 73 -15.70 7.79 9.64
CA GLU A 73 -16.81 8.60 10.18
C GLU A 73 -17.50 9.38 9.06
#